data_AF-A0A9P7JD67-F1
#
_entry.id   AF-A0A9P7JD67-F1
#
_cell.length_a   1.000
_cell.length_b   1.000
_cell.length_c   1.000
_cell.angle_alpha   90.00
_cell.angle_beta   90.00
_cell.angle_gamma   90.00
#
_symmetry.space_group_name_H-M   'P 1'
#
loop_
_entity.id
_entity.type
_entity.pdbx_description
1 polymer ?
#
loop_
_entity_poly.entity_id
_entity_poly.type
_entity_poly.pdbx_seq_one_letter_code
_entity_poly.pdbx_strand_id
1 'polypeptide(L)'
;MSINPPSILHPVFNAAQPFPPLPDINKESIRTQVFTHRSYYGRPNHVFEDHPQDPSPDNEKYEHLGDTVLGLVVTKLLLEMYPNLRVGPSTKIRALVVGNSTLADISRMYDLPARLRLHPAQAITLRASVNIQADVFESYVGGLYLEQDLPGVQPWLKALFTPYATEAYKRVREQHRLPPLPITELVAPELVLSSPPPSPPHHRPGATPTTIGHLALFNQQLQKANRIVEWIYSDGTGEGTKTTPIWIVRCEVDGEVYGRGQGGTKKAARNEAAKEGLKKMGIEV
;
A
#
# COMPACT_ATOMS: atom_id res chain seq x y z
N MET A 1 9.04 2.71 -26.59
CA MET A 1 8.79 1.45 -25.87
C MET A 1 9.03 1.71 -24.39
N SER A 2 7.97 1.89 -23.61
CA SER A 2 8.08 2.12 -22.16
C SER A 2 8.21 0.77 -21.50
N ILE A 3 9.45 0.35 -21.23
CA ILE A 3 9.74 -0.87 -20.49
C ILE A 3 9.31 -0.59 -19.05
N ASN A 4 8.16 -1.13 -18.62
CA ASN A 4 7.83 -1.12 -17.20
C ASN A 4 9.01 -1.81 -16.48
N PRO A 5 9.67 -1.17 -15.51
CA PRO A 5 10.71 -1.84 -14.74
C PRO A 5 10.10 -3.09 -14.08
N PRO A 6 10.89 -4.16 -13.87
CA PRO A 6 10.38 -5.38 -13.26
C PRO A 6 9.69 -5.03 -11.95
N SER A 7 8.44 -5.46 -11.79
CA SER A 7 7.62 -5.24 -10.59
C SER A 7 8.28 -5.85 -9.35
N ILE A 8 9.12 -6.85 -9.54
CA ILE A 8 9.84 -7.59 -8.52
C ILE A 8 10.94 -6.71 -7.89
N LEU A 9 11.04 -6.80 -6.57
CA LEU A 9 12.10 -6.22 -5.77
C LEU A 9 13.19 -7.27 -5.54
N HIS A 10 14.46 -6.90 -5.79
CA HIS A 10 15.62 -7.76 -5.53
C HIS A 10 16.56 -7.07 -4.54
N PRO A 11 16.19 -7.01 -3.24
CA PRO A 11 17.11 -6.48 -2.25
C PRO A 11 18.33 -7.38 -2.10
N VAL A 12 19.45 -6.78 -1.70
CA VAL A 12 20.69 -7.50 -1.45
C VAL A 12 20.71 -7.97 0.01
N PHE A 13 20.75 -9.29 0.22
CA PHE A 13 21.06 -9.91 1.51
C PHE A 13 22.56 -10.15 1.62
N ASN A 14 23.15 -9.91 2.79
CA ASN A 14 24.59 -10.04 3.02
C ASN A 14 24.88 -10.57 4.44
N ALA A 15 26.15 -10.72 4.80
CA ALA A 15 26.53 -11.27 6.11
C ALA A 15 26.03 -10.43 7.31
N ALA A 16 25.89 -9.11 7.16
CA ALA A 16 25.37 -8.22 8.20
C ALA A 16 23.83 -8.22 8.26
N GLN A 17 23.16 -8.55 7.15
CA GLN A 17 21.72 -8.66 7.04
C GLN A 17 21.36 -9.89 6.19
N PRO A 18 21.43 -11.11 6.77
CA PRO A 18 21.19 -12.33 6.04
C PRO A 18 19.69 -12.50 5.72
N PHE A 19 19.38 -13.32 4.72
CA PHE A 19 18.01 -13.78 4.49
C PHE A 19 17.59 -14.60 5.73
N PRO A 20 16.53 -14.21 6.45
CA PRO A 20 16.22 -14.83 7.73
C PRO A 20 15.76 -16.28 7.52
N PRO A 21 16.05 -17.19 8.47
CA PRO A 21 15.53 -18.55 8.40
C PRO A 21 13.99 -18.55 8.51
N LEU A 22 13.36 -19.55 7.90
CA LEU A 22 11.91 -19.75 7.97
C LEU A 22 11.52 -20.24 9.38
N PRO A 23 10.61 -19.57 10.11
CA PRO A 23 10.14 -20.05 11.41
C PRO A 23 9.30 -21.32 11.25
N ASP A 24 9.39 -22.25 12.19
CA ASP A 24 8.63 -23.50 12.16
C ASP A 24 7.17 -23.34 12.62
N ILE A 25 6.28 -24.11 12.00
CA ILE A 25 4.91 -24.37 12.48
C ILE A 25 4.90 -25.77 13.09
N ASN A 26 4.63 -25.85 14.39
CA ASN A 26 4.76 -27.09 15.17
C ASN A 26 3.50 -27.96 15.12
N LYS A 27 2.31 -27.34 15.06
CA LYS A 27 1.03 -28.05 14.96
C LYS A 27 0.86 -28.64 13.56
N GLU A 28 0.84 -29.97 13.49
CA GLU A 28 0.71 -30.72 12.23
C GLU A 28 -0.52 -30.30 11.40
N SER A 29 -1.65 -30.08 12.05
CA SER A 29 -2.89 -29.67 11.37
C SER A 29 -2.72 -28.35 10.62
N ILE A 30 -2.13 -27.35 11.28
CA ILE A 30 -1.84 -26.04 10.68
C ILE A 30 -0.81 -26.21 9.56
N ARG A 31 0.28 -26.91 9.84
CA ARG A 31 1.36 -27.15 8.87
C ARG A 31 0.83 -27.81 7.60
N THR A 32 0.01 -28.84 7.73
CA THR A 32 -0.61 -29.53 6.60
C THR A 32 -1.55 -28.59 5.84
N GLN A 33 -2.41 -27.83 6.55
CA GLN A 33 -3.40 -26.96 5.93
C GLN A 33 -2.78 -25.80 5.15
N VAL A 34 -1.71 -25.16 5.67
CA VAL A 34 -0.95 -24.09 4.98
C VAL A 34 -0.57 -24.48 3.55
N PHE A 35 -0.16 -25.73 3.34
CA PHE A 35 0.29 -26.21 2.03
C PHE A 35 -0.82 -26.88 1.21
N THR A 36 -2.08 -26.83 1.65
CA THR A 36 -3.19 -27.51 0.96
C THR A 36 -4.01 -26.54 0.13
N HIS A 37 -3.74 -26.49 -1.18
CA HIS A 37 -4.56 -25.70 -2.09
C HIS A 37 -5.94 -26.33 -2.29
N ARG A 38 -6.98 -25.51 -2.48
CA ARG A 38 -8.36 -25.96 -2.72
C ARG A 38 -8.53 -27.03 -3.80
N SER A 39 -7.64 -27.04 -4.81
CA SER A 39 -7.68 -28.06 -5.88
C SER A 39 -7.49 -29.48 -5.34
N TYR A 40 -6.75 -29.65 -4.23
CA TYR A 40 -6.40 -30.95 -3.69
C TYR A 40 -7.65 -31.77 -3.35
N TYR A 41 -8.69 -31.13 -2.84
CA TYR A 41 -10.00 -31.73 -2.57
C TYR A 41 -11.07 -31.37 -3.61
N GLY A 42 -10.73 -30.59 -4.64
CA GLY A 42 -11.68 -30.16 -5.68
C GLY A 42 -12.81 -29.27 -5.15
N ARG A 43 -12.50 -28.36 -4.21
CA ARG A 43 -13.52 -27.56 -3.54
C ARG A 43 -14.25 -26.59 -4.51
N PRO A 44 -15.57 -26.43 -4.37
CA PRO A 44 -16.36 -25.52 -5.20
C PRO A 44 -16.16 -24.05 -4.80
N ASN A 45 -16.07 -23.16 -5.80
CA ASN A 45 -15.83 -21.72 -5.57
C ASN A 45 -17.11 -20.90 -5.29
N HIS A 46 -18.30 -21.51 -5.35
CA HIS A 46 -19.60 -20.81 -5.26
C HIS A 46 -20.29 -21.01 -3.91
N VAL A 47 -19.66 -21.76 -3.01
CA VAL A 47 -20.18 -22.00 -1.66
C VAL A 47 -19.88 -20.77 -0.80
N PHE A 48 -20.90 -20.28 -0.10
CA PHE A 48 -20.76 -19.12 0.78
C PHE A 48 -20.08 -19.48 2.11
N GLU A 49 -20.49 -20.60 2.71
CA GLU A 49 -19.97 -21.10 3.99
C GLU A 49 -19.75 -22.61 3.94
N ASP A 50 -18.63 -23.03 4.51
CA ASP A 50 -18.31 -24.46 4.64
C ASP A 50 -19.19 -25.09 5.71
N HIS A 51 -19.54 -26.36 5.50
CA HIS A 51 -20.18 -27.13 6.55
C HIS A 51 -19.23 -27.26 7.77
N PRO A 52 -19.71 -27.20 9.03
CA PRO A 52 -18.84 -27.31 10.21
C PRO A 52 -18.04 -28.63 10.30
N GLN A 53 -18.47 -29.65 9.56
CA GLN A 53 -17.80 -30.95 9.43
C GLN A 53 -17.19 -31.15 8.03
N ASP A 54 -16.83 -30.09 7.31
CA ASP A 54 -16.14 -30.21 6.03
C ASP A 54 -14.79 -30.93 6.22
N PRO A 55 -14.60 -32.12 5.59
CA PRO A 55 -13.37 -32.88 5.71
C PRO A 55 -12.21 -32.31 4.86
N SER A 56 -12.43 -31.21 4.13
CA SER A 56 -11.54 -30.72 3.07
C SER A 56 -10.94 -29.34 3.38
N PRO A 57 -10.19 -29.16 4.49
CA PRO A 57 -9.60 -27.87 4.80
C PRO A 57 -8.53 -27.49 3.77
N ASP A 58 -8.66 -26.30 3.18
CA ASP A 58 -7.66 -25.68 2.32
C ASP A 58 -6.97 -24.51 3.02
N ASN A 59 -6.08 -23.88 2.29
CA ASN A 59 -5.20 -22.84 2.75
C ASN A 59 -5.78 -21.40 2.63
N GLU A 60 -6.97 -21.21 2.02
CA GLU A 60 -7.51 -19.88 1.66
C GLU A 60 -7.83 -19.04 2.92
N LYS A 61 -8.32 -19.67 4.01
CA LYS A 61 -8.56 -18.95 5.28
C LYS A 61 -7.26 -18.44 5.90
N TYR A 62 -6.17 -19.20 5.76
CA TYR A 62 -4.86 -18.83 6.30
C TYR A 62 -4.19 -17.79 5.40
N GLU A 63 -4.35 -17.91 4.08
CA GLU A 63 -3.91 -16.90 3.10
C GLU A 63 -4.53 -15.54 3.43
N HIS A 64 -5.85 -15.48 3.57
CA HIS A 64 -6.57 -14.24 3.89
C HIS A 64 -6.11 -13.60 5.22
N LEU A 65 -5.91 -14.43 6.25
CA LEU A 65 -5.35 -13.98 7.52
C LEU A 65 -3.91 -13.47 7.36
N GLY A 66 -3.10 -14.20 6.59
CA GLY A 66 -1.71 -13.89 6.29
C GLY A 66 -1.52 -12.57 5.56
N ASP A 67 -2.31 -12.29 4.53
CA ASP A 67 -2.33 -11.00 3.81
C ASP A 67 -2.60 -9.85 4.78
N THR A 68 -3.60 -10.01 5.66
CA THR A 68 -3.91 -9.01 6.69
C THR A 68 -2.74 -8.77 7.64
N VAL A 69 -2.08 -9.84 8.12
CA VAL A 69 -0.91 -9.76 9.00
C VAL A 69 0.27 -9.09 8.29
N LEU A 70 0.54 -9.45 7.04
CA LEU A 70 1.59 -8.83 6.21
C LEU A 70 1.34 -7.34 6.02
N GLY A 71 0.11 -6.97 5.64
CA GLY A 71 -0.31 -5.60 5.47
C GLY A 71 -0.08 -4.77 6.75
N LEU A 72 -0.45 -5.31 7.91
CA LEU A 72 -0.22 -4.67 9.20
C LEU A 72 1.28 -4.49 9.50
N VAL A 73 2.06 -5.57 9.42
CA VAL A 73 3.48 -5.55 9.78
C VAL A 73 4.28 -4.64 8.87
N VAL A 74 4.06 -4.70 7.56
CA VAL A 74 4.75 -3.84 6.59
C VAL A 74 4.32 -2.39 6.73
N THR A 75 3.04 -2.10 6.97
CA THR A 75 2.59 -0.72 7.24
C THR A 75 3.28 -0.15 8.49
N LYS A 76 3.36 -0.94 9.57
CA LYS A 76 4.05 -0.53 10.80
C LYS A 76 5.56 -0.35 10.57
N LEU A 77 6.19 -1.25 9.82
CA LEU A 77 7.61 -1.15 9.45
C LEU A 77 7.90 0.15 8.69
N LEU A 78 7.05 0.52 7.71
CA LEU A 78 7.22 1.76 6.96
C LEU A 78 7.05 3.02 7.83
N LEU A 79 6.12 2.98 8.81
CA LEU A 79 5.93 4.07 9.77
C LEU A 79 7.17 4.25 10.66
N GLU A 80 7.77 3.15 11.11
CA GLU A 80 8.98 3.16 11.94
C GLU A 80 10.21 3.64 11.14
N MET A 81 10.41 3.15 9.91
CA MET A 81 11.56 3.49 9.08
C MET A 81 11.48 4.89 8.48
N TYR A 82 10.27 5.35 8.13
CA TYR A 82 10.05 6.60 7.40
C TYR A 82 8.92 7.42 8.05
N PRO A 83 9.10 7.97 9.27
CA PRO A 83 8.03 8.60 10.05
C PRO A 83 7.39 9.82 9.37
N ASN A 84 8.09 10.47 8.44
CA ASN A 84 7.61 11.63 7.69
C ASN A 84 6.98 11.27 6.33
N LEU A 85 6.83 9.97 6.02
CA LEU A 85 6.30 9.49 4.76
C LEU A 85 4.79 9.73 4.70
N ARG A 86 4.32 10.41 3.65
CA ARG A 86 2.88 10.61 3.42
C ARG A 86 2.21 9.30 3.03
N VAL A 87 0.91 9.19 3.35
CA VAL A 87 0.08 8.00 3.08
C VAL A 87 0.15 7.53 1.63
N GLY A 88 0.05 8.42 0.64
CA GLY A 88 0.06 8.04 -0.77
C GLY A 88 1.32 7.26 -1.19
N PRO A 89 2.53 7.83 -1.03
CA PRO A 89 3.77 7.09 -1.23
C PRO A 89 3.91 5.85 -0.34
N SER A 90 3.47 5.89 0.93
CA SER A 90 3.50 4.74 1.84
C SER A 90 2.70 3.56 1.30
N THR A 91 1.46 3.79 0.86
CA THR A 91 0.61 2.76 0.23
C THR A 91 1.26 2.19 -1.04
N LYS A 92 1.90 3.03 -1.86
CA LYS A 92 2.61 2.59 -3.06
C LYS A 92 3.80 1.71 -2.75
N ILE A 93 4.59 2.08 -1.73
CA ILE A 93 5.72 1.28 -1.26
C ILE A 93 5.23 -0.06 -0.71
N ARG A 94 4.21 -0.04 0.17
CA ARG A 94 3.59 -1.25 0.70
C ARG A 94 3.16 -2.20 -0.42
N ALA A 95 2.45 -1.70 -1.43
CA ALA A 95 1.98 -2.51 -2.56
C ALA A 95 3.12 -3.16 -3.38
N LEU A 96 4.31 -2.56 -3.41
CA LEU A 96 5.50 -3.20 -4.02
C LEU A 96 6.08 -4.29 -3.12
N VAL A 97 6.10 -4.05 -1.81
CA VAL A 97 6.69 -4.96 -0.81
C VAL A 97 5.86 -6.23 -0.63
N VAL A 98 4.54 -6.11 -0.52
CA VAL A 98 3.61 -7.25 -0.35
C VAL A 98 2.86 -7.62 -1.63
N GLY A 99 3.33 -7.17 -2.80
CA GLY A 99 2.71 -7.55 -4.07
C GLY A 99 3.07 -8.99 -4.48
N ASN A 100 2.15 -9.67 -5.17
CA ASN A 100 2.29 -11.09 -5.55
C ASN A 100 3.63 -11.44 -6.19
N SER A 101 4.17 -10.58 -7.06
CA SER A 101 5.48 -10.84 -7.68
C SER A 101 6.62 -10.92 -6.65
N THR A 102 6.61 -10.04 -5.64
CA THR A 102 7.61 -10.05 -4.57
C THR A 102 7.40 -11.24 -3.62
N LEU A 103 6.15 -11.51 -3.23
CA LEU A 103 5.84 -12.62 -2.33
C LEU A 103 6.11 -13.99 -2.97
N ALA A 104 5.82 -14.16 -4.27
CA ALA A 104 6.16 -15.37 -5.01
C ALA A 104 7.68 -15.61 -5.07
N ASP A 105 8.46 -14.55 -5.24
CA ASP A 105 9.92 -14.65 -5.22
C ASP A 105 10.45 -15.09 -3.86
N ILE A 106 9.95 -14.48 -2.78
CA ILE A 106 10.27 -14.88 -1.40
C ILE A 106 9.86 -16.34 -1.15
N SER A 107 8.66 -16.72 -1.58
CA SER A 107 8.13 -18.08 -1.46
C SER A 107 9.06 -19.11 -2.11
N ARG A 108 9.58 -18.81 -3.30
CA ARG A 108 10.56 -19.64 -4.01
C ARG A 108 11.90 -19.71 -3.29
N MET A 109 12.36 -18.61 -2.68
CA MET A 109 13.60 -18.61 -1.89
C MET A 109 13.52 -19.53 -0.66
N TYR A 110 12.33 -19.73 -0.10
CA TYR A 110 12.07 -20.68 0.98
C TYR A 110 11.63 -22.08 0.50
N ASP A 111 11.56 -22.30 -0.81
CA ASP A 111 11.06 -23.54 -1.43
C ASP A 111 9.64 -23.97 -0.96
N LEU A 112 8.78 -23.00 -0.61
CA LEU A 112 7.40 -23.28 -0.20
C LEU A 112 6.56 -23.93 -1.31
N PRO A 113 6.67 -23.53 -2.60
CA PRO A 113 5.85 -24.11 -3.66
C PRO A 113 6.08 -25.61 -3.87
N ALA A 114 7.27 -26.12 -3.57
CA ALA A 114 7.57 -27.56 -3.64
C ALA A 114 6.73 -28.38 -2.64
N ARG A 115 6.34 -27.76 -1.52
CA ARG A 115 5.58 -28.39 -0.42
C ARG A 115 4.07 -28.40 -0.67
N LEU A 116 3.58 -27.70 -1.70
CA LEU A 116 2.15 -27.61 -2.01
C LEU A 116 1.54 -28.99 -2.35
N ARG A 117 0.44 -29.28 -1.65
CA ARG A 117 -0.51 -30.37 -1.92
C ARG A 117 -1.53 -29.87 -2.93
N LEU A 118 -1.49 -30.43 -4.13
CA LEU A 118 -2.28 -30.02 -5.29
C LEU A 118 -2.96 -31.24 -5.91
N HIS A 119 -4.01 -31.02 -6.70
CA HIS A 119 -4.53 -32.10 -7.55
C HIS A 119 -3.46 -32.52 -8.57
N PRO A 120 -3.17 -33.83 -8.75
CA PRO A 120 -2.07 -34.29 -9.63
C PRO A 120 -2.13 -33.71 -11.04
N ALA A 121 -3.32 -33.67 -11.65
CA ALA A 121 -3.53 -33.14 -13.00
C ALA A 121 -3.24 -31.64 -13.15
N GLN A 122 -3.27 -30.86 -12.05
CA GLN A 122 -3.06 -29.41 -12.05
C GLN A 122 -1.73 -29.01 -11.42
N ALA A 123 -0.97 -29.97 -10.87
CA ALA A 123 0.15 -29.69 -9.99
C ALA A 123 1.27 -28.90 -10.66
N ILE A 124 1.58 -29.18 -11.93
CA ILE A 124 2.64 -28.49 -12.68
C ILE A 124 2.26 -27.02 -12.88
N THR A 125 1.08 -26.76 -13.44
CA THR A 125 0.60 -25.41 -13.75
C THR A 125 0.40 -24.56 -12.50
N LEU A 126 -0.26 -25.12 -11.47
CA LEU A 126 -0.53 -24.38 -10.24
C LEU A 126 0.74 -24.08 -9.46
N ARG A 127 1.69 -25.02 -9.38
CA ARG A 127 2.96 -24.79 -8.69
C ARG A 127 3.82 -23.71 -9.37
N ALA A 128 3.69 -23.55 -10.68
CA ALA A 128 4.36 -22.49 -11.44
C ALA A 128 3.62 -21.13 -11.40
N SER A 129 2.40 -21.06 -10.88
CA SER A 129 1.59 -19.84 -10.84
C SER A 129 2.15 -18.85 -9.82
N VAL A 130 2.45 -17.62 -10.26
CA VAL A 130 2.91 -16.53 -9.39
C VAL A 130 1.91 -16.23 -8.27
N ASN A 131 0.60 -16.28 -8.56
CA ASN A 131 -0.42 -16.05 -7.56
C ASN A 131 -0.36 -17.16 -6.49
N ILE A 132 -0.43 -18.43 -6.88
CA ILE A 132 -0.38 -19.56 -5.93
C ILE A 132 0.92 -19.57 -5.10
N GLN A 133 2.04 -19.13 -5.69
CA GLN A 133 3.30 -18.98 -4.97
C GLN A 133 3.26 -17.85 -3.94
N ALA A 134 2.59 -16.74 -4.22
CA ALA A 134 2.33 -15.69 -3.24
C ALA A 134 1.35 -16.17 -2.17
N ASP A 135 0.23 -16.76 -2.57
CA ASP A 135 -0.83 -17.26 -1.71
C ASP A 135 -0.30 -18.27 -0.67
N VAL A 136 0.61 -19.17 -1.06
CA VAL A 136 1.23 -20.11 -0.10
C VAL A 136 2.16 -19.42 0.91
N PHE A 137 2.82 -18.32 0.53
CA PHE A 137 3.61 -17.54 1.47
C PHE A 137 2.69 -16.81 2.46
N GLU A 138 1.62 -16.19 1.99
CA GLU A 138 0.61 -15.56 2.85
C GLU A 138 -0.01 -16.59 3.78
N SER A 139 -0.39 -17.74 3.25
CA SER A 139 -0.92 -18.85 4.04
C SER A 139 0.05 -19.31 5.13
N TYR A 140 1.36 -19.37 4.83
CA TYR A 140 2.38 -19.70 5.82
C TYR A 140 2.43 -18.66 6.96
N VAL A 141 2.34 -17.38 6.62
CA VAL A 141 2.26 -16.30 7.60
C VAL A 141 1.01 -16.43 8.46
N GLY A 142 -0.15 -16.73 7.84
CA GLY A 142 -1.40 -16.96 8.56
C GLY A 142 -1.32 -18.16 9.52
N GLY A 143 -0.71 -19.26 9.07
CA GLY A 143 -0.48 -20.44 9.91
C GLY A 143 0.43 -20.16 11.11
N LEU A 144 1.53 -19.43 10.90
CA LEU A 144 2.40 -18.99 12.00
C LEU A 144 1.65 -18.08 12.99
N TYR A 145 0.84 -17.14 12.49
CA TYR A 145 0.08 -16.23 13.35
C TYR A 145 -0.95 -16.99 14.20
N LEU A 146 -1.64 -17.99 13.63
CA LEU A 146 -2.58 -18.84 14.38
C LEU A 146 -1.92 -19.64 15.49
N GLU A 147 -0.63 -19.98 15.35
CA GLU A 147 0.10 -20.72 16.37
C GLU A 147 0.77 -19.84 17.42
N GLN A 148 1.33 -18.69 17.00
CA GLN A 148 2.31 -17.93 17.78
C GLN A 148 1.90 -16.45 18.02
N ASP A 149 0.74 -16.04 17.52
CA ASP A 149 0.25 -14.66 17.51
C ASP A 149 1.24 -13.66 16.87
N LEU A 150 0.89 -12.38 16.88
CA LEU A 150 1.74 -11.33 16.31
C LEU A 150 3.18 -11.30 16.87
N PRO A 151 3.43 -11.47 18.19
CA PRO A 151 4.78 -11.43 18.74
C PRO A 151 5.71 -12.53 18.22
N GLY A 152 5.19 -13.71 17.88
CA GLY A 152 5.99 -14.80 17.31
C GLY A 152 6.38 -14.57 15.84
N VAL A 153 5.52 -13.90 15.08
CA VAL A 153 5.69 -13.74 13.62
C VAL A 153 6.37 -12.43 13.24
N GLN A 154 6.09 -11.35 13.99
CA GLN A 154 6.54 -10.00 13.67
C GLN A 154 8.07 -9.84 13.56
N PRO A 155 8.91 -10.43 14.43
CA PRO A 155 10.36 -10.26 14.33
C PRO A 155 10.93 -10.82 13.02
N TRP A 156 10.47 -12.01 12.61
CA TRP A 156 10.86 -12.63 11.35
C TRP A 156 10.43 -11.80 10.15
N LEU A 157 9.16 -11.36 10.11
CA LEU A 157 8.65 -10.52 9.03
C LEU A 157 9.38 -9.18 8.94
N LYS A 158 9.69 -8.54 10.08
CA LYS A 158 10.48 -7.30 10.08
C LYS A 158 11.88 -7.51 9.51
N ALA A 159 12.58 -8.56 9.95
CA ALA A 159 13.91 -8.89 9.44
C ALA A 159 13.87 -9.16 7.92
N LEU A 160 12.86 -9.91 7.46
CA LEU A 160 12.67 -10.26 6.06
C LEU A 160 12.35 -9.03 5.20
N PHE A 161 11.40 -8.19 5.60
CA PHE A 161 10.86 -7.12 4.77
C PHE A 161 11.62 -5.79 4.86
N THR A 162 12.52 -5.61 5.83
CA THR A 162 13.33 -4.37 5.95
C THR A 162 14.10 -4.06 4.65
N PRO A 163 14.88 -4.99 4.07
CA PRO A 163 15.56 -4.75 2.79
C PRO A 163 14.61 -4.44 1.62
N TYR A 164 13.48 -5.13 1.56
CA TYR A 164 12.45 -4.88 0.54
C TYR A 164 11.82 -3.49 0.68
N ALA A 165 11.53 -3.06 1.91
CA ALA A 165 11.00 -1.74 2.20
C ALA A 165 11.99 -0.64 1.79
N THR A 166 13.28 -0.82 2.09
CA THR A 166 14.35 0.09 1.65
C THR A 166 14.42 0.20 0.12
N GLU A 167 14.39 -0.93 -0.58
CA GLU A 167 14.47 -0.95 -2.04
C GLU A 167 13.23 -0.33 -2.70
N ALA A 168 12.04 -0.68 -2.22
CA ALA A 168 10.79 -0.09 -2.68
C ALA A 168 10.73 1.42 -2.41
N TYR A 169 11.23 1.87 -1.27
CA TYR A 169 11.32 3.29 -0.93
C TYR A 169 12.21 4.05 -1.91
N LYS A 170 13.42 3.54 -2.22
CA LYS A 170 14.32 4.13 -3.23
C LYS A 170 13.63 4.25 -4.59
N ARG A 171 13.04 3.14 -5.07
CA ARG A 171 12.32 3.09 -6.35
C ARG A 171 11.17 4.10 -6.42
N VAL A 172 10.38 4.24 -5.35
CA VAL A 172 9.28 5.22 -5.31
C VAL A 172 9.81 6.65 -5.25
N ARG A 173 10.91 6.92 -4.54
CA ARG A 173 11.56 8.25 -4.53
C ARG A 173 12.04 8.69 -5.91
N GLU A 174 12.66 7.78 -6.66
CA GLU A 174 13.12 8.02 -8.03
C GLU A 174 11.95 8.38 -8.95
N GLN A 175 10.81 7.68 -8.81
CA GLN A 175 9.58 8.00 -9.55
C GLN A 175 9.03 9.39 -9.20
N HIS A 176 9.28 9.88 -7.98
CA HIS A 176 8.99 11.24 -7.55
C HIS A 176 10.08 12.26 -7.91
N ARG A 177 11.15 11.84 -8.61
CA ARG A 177 12.30 12.67 -9.03
C ARG A 177 13.00 13.37 -7.86
N LEU A 178 13.06 12.70 -6.71
CA LEU A 178 13.80 13.18 -5.56
C LEU A 178 15.30 12.85 -5.68
N PRO A 179 16.19 13.66 -5.07
CA PRO A 179 17.62 13.35 -5.06
C PRO A 179 17.90 12.03 -4.33
N PRO A 180 19.01 11.34 -4.70
CA PRO A 180 19.45 10.13 -4.03
C PRO A 180 19.65 10.41 -2.53
N LEU A 181 19.44 9.38 -1.71
CA LEU A 181 19.63 9.50 -0.27
C LEU A 181 21.08 9.92 0.03
N PRO A 182 21.29 10.84 0.99
CA PRO A 182 22.63 11.12 1.50
C PRO A 182 23.26 9.82 2.00
N ILE A 183 24.54 9.59 1.72
CA ILE A 183 25.28 8.36 2.06
C ILE A 183 25.29 8.09 3.59
N THR A 184 24.94 9.09 4.40
CA THR A 184 25.05 9.09 5.87
C THR A 184 23.85 8.50 6.63
N GLU A 185 22.69 8.21 5.99
CA GLU A 185 21.45 7.80 6.69
C GLU A 185 21.17 6.28 6.69
N LEU A 186 22.16 5.43 6.42
CA LEU A 186 21.99 3.95 6.45
C LEU A 186 22.05 3.35 7.88
N VAL A 187 22.23 4.17 8.92
CA VAL A 187 22.15 3.75 10.31
C VAL A 187 20.80 4.21 10.85
N ALA A 188 19.95 3.25 11.25
CA ALA A 188 18.65 3.55 11.86
C ALA A 188 18.85 4.56 13.01
N PRO A 189 18.08 5.66 13.07
CA PRO A 189 18.12 6.50 14.25
C PRO A 189 17.45 5.73 15.40
N GLU A 190 18.19 5.54 16.49
CA GLU A 190 17.61 5.23 17.79
C GLU A 190 16.44 6.19 18.05
N LEU A 191 15.33 5.65 18.58
CA LEU A 191 14.18 6.40 19.04
C LEU A 191 14.60 7.32 20.19
N VAL A 192 15.16 8.48 19.86
CA VAL A 192 15.29 9.58 20.81
C VAL A 192 13.89 10.18 20.94
N LEU A 193 13.21 9.84 22.03
CA LEU A 193 12.06 10.58 22.56
C LEU A 193 12.53 12.00 22.89
N SER A 194 12.60 12.87 21.88
CA SER A 194 12.79 14.30 22.11
C SER A 194 11.51 14.86 22.71
N SER A 195 11.66 15.49 23.87
CA SER A 195 10.66 16.19 24.66
C SER A 195 9.75 17.11 23.83
N PRO A 196 8.52 17.42 24.31
CA PRO A 196 7.60 18.30 23.60
C PRO A 196 8.24 19.68 23.38
N PRO A 197 8.01 20.33 22.22
CA PRO A 197 8.57 21.65 21.96
C PRO A 197 7.98 22.68 22.93
N PRO A 198 8.74 23.71 23.32
CA PRO A 198 8.20 24.80 24.14
C PRO A 198 7.14 25.57 23.35
N SER A 199 6.12 26.04 24.08
CA SER A 199 5.02 26.86 23.55
C SER A 199 5.56 28.03 22.70
N PRO A 200 4.88 28.41 21.59
CA PRO A 200 5.39 29.46 20.72
C PRO A 200 5.41 30.81 21.45
N PRO A 201 6.45 31.63 21.27
CA PRO A 201 6.47 32.98 21.81
C PRO A 201 5.49 33.86 21.03
N HIS A 202 4.83 34.77 21.74
CA HIS A 202 4.02 35.83 21.18
C HIS A 202 4.83 36.65 20.16
N HIS A 203 4.45 36.60 18.88
CA HIS A 203 4.97 37.52 17.87
C HIS A 203 3.93 38.56 17.46
N ARG A 204 4.34 39.83 17.59
CA ARG A 204 3.74 41.02 16.99
C ARG A 204 3.82 40.96 15.45
N PRO A 205 2.94 41.68 14.72
CA PRO A 205 2.72 41.48 13.30
C PRO A 205 3.69 42.29 12.44
N GLY A 206 4.16 41.69 11.35
CA GLY A 206 4.91 42.38 10.30
C GLY A 206 5.31 41.47 9.13
N ALA A 207 4.50 41.53 8.04
CA ALA A 207 4.80 41.25 6.61
C ALA A 207 5.41 39.87 6.24
N THR A 208 4.89 39.04 5.33
CA THR A 208 4.01 39.18 4.14
C THR A 208 3.22 37.86 3.94
N PRO A 209 2.02 37.87 3.31
CA PRO A 209 1.19 36.67 3.23
C PRO A 209 1.59 35.79 2.02
N THR A 210 2.04 34.56 2.26
CA THR A 210 2.00 33.50 1.25
C THR A 210 0.55 33.18 0.92
N THR A 211 0.13 33.50 -0.30
CA THR A 211 -1.22 33.28 -0.82
C THR A 211 -1.61 31.81 -0.72
N ILE A 212 -2.58 31.50 0.13
CA ILE A 212 -3.20 30.17 0.21
C ILE A 212 -3.90 29.91 -1.14
N GLY A 213 -3.53 28.84 -1.84
CA GLY A 213 -4.17 28.49 -3.11
C GLY A 213 -5.67 28.19 -2.95
N HIS A 214 -6.49 28.60 -3.93
CA HIS A 214 -7.96 28.53 -3.86
C HIS A 214 -8.49 27.14 -3.49
N LEU A 215 -7.92 26.07 -4.06
CA LEU A 215 -8.34 24.70 -3.74
C LEU A 215 -8.13 24.33 -2.26
N ALA A 216 -7.02 24.79 -1.66
CA ALA A 216 -6.73 24.51 -0.26
C ALA A 216 -7.66 25.29 0.66
N LEU A 217 -7.89 26.57 0.36
CA LEU A 217 -8.81 27.41 1.14
C LEU A 217 -10.25 26.88 1.05
N PHE A 218 -10.69 26.48 -0.14
CA PHE A 218 -12.04 25.94 -0.35
C PHE A 218 -12.28 24.64 0.43
N ASN A 219 -11.36 23.67 0.31
CA ASN A 219 -11.47 22.41 1.06
C ASN A 219 -11.44 22.64 2.58
N GLN A 220 -10.61 23.58 3.06
CA GLN A 220 -10.56 23.93 4.48
C GLN A 220 -11.91 24.49 4.98
N GLN A 221 -12.58 25.33 4.19
CA GLN A 221 -13.87 25.91 4.58
C GLN A 221 -14.99 24.86 4.59
N LEU A 222 -15.01 23.95 3.61
CA LEU A 222 -15.97 22.85 3.59
C LEU A 222 -15.77 21.88 4.75
N GLN A 223 -14.52 21.57 5.10
CA GLN A 223 -14.20 20.73 6.26
C GLN A 223 -14.66 21.38 7.56
N LYS A 224 -14.45 22.70 7.75
CA LYS A 224 -14.96 23.43 8.91
C LYS A 224 -16.49 23.43 9.00
N ALA A 225 -17.16 23.49 7.85
CA ALA A 225 -18.61 23.46 7.76
C ALA A 225 -19.19 22.03 7.78
N ASN A 226 -18.35 20.99 7.86
CA ASN A 226 -18.71 19.59 7.77
C ASN A 226 -19.52 19.23 6.50
N ARG A 227 -19.15 19.85 5.37
CA ARG A 227 -19.80 19.67 4.06
C ARG A 227 -18.92 18.82 3.15
N ILE A 228 -19.55 18.00 2.32
CA ILE A 228 -18.84 17.07 1.42
C ILE A 228 -18.80 17.68 0.02
N VAL A 229 -17.63 17.65 -0.62
CA VAL A 229 -17.43 18.06 -2.01
C VAL A 229 -17.23 16.86 -2.92
N GLU A 230 -17.98 16.82 -4.02
CA GLU A 230 -17.79 15.90 -5.12
C GLU A 230 -17.24 16.62 -6.35
N TRP A 231 -16.27 15.99 -7.01
CA TRP A 231 -15.60 16.53 -8.19
C TRP A 231 -15.98 15.69 -9.41
N ILE A 232 -16.94 16.20 -10.19
CA ILE A 232 -17.48 15.52 -11.36
C ILE A 232 -16.74 16.01 -12.60
N TYR A 233 -16.03 15.10 -13.28
CA TYR A 233 -15.39 15.41 -14.55
C TYR A 233 -16.37 15.11 -15.68
N SER A 234 -16.52 16.05 -16.61
CA SER A 234 -17.21 15.75 -17.86
C SER A 234 -16.26 15.00 -18.78
N ASP A 235 -16.75 13.94 -19.44
CA ASP A 235 -16.04 13.25 -20.51
C ASP A 235 -15.93 14.19 -21.72
N GLY A 236 -14.93 15.06 -21.69
CA GLY A 236 -14.62 15.98 -22.77
C GLY A 236 -13.96 15.27 -23.93
N THR A 237 -14.74 14.63 -24.79
CA THR A 237 -14.49 14.74 -26.23
C THR A 237 -14.76 16.19 -26.64
N GLY A 238 -13.72 17.02 -26.69
CA GLY A 238 -13.82 18.39 -27.19
C GLY A 238 -12.67 19.29 -26.75
N GLU A 239 -11.88 19.78 -27.72
CA GLU A 239 -10.93 20.91 -27.64
C GLU A 239 -9.49 20.68 -27.11
N GLY A 240 -9.12 19.49 -26.66
CA GLY A 240 -7.71 19.14 -26.35
C GLY A 240 -7.07 18.21 -27.39
N THR A 241 -5.82 18.46 -27.78
CA THR A 241 -5.03 17.47 -28.55
C THR A 241 -4.51 16.37 -27.62
N LYS A 242 -4.11 15.19 -28.15
CA LYS A 242 -3.47 14.12 -27.35
C LYS A 242 -2.26 14.61 -26.53
N THR A 243 -1.60 15.68 -26.97
CA THR A 243 -0.45 16.32 -26.32
C THR A 243 -0.83 17.45 -25.35
N THR A 244 -2.02 18.03 -25.47
CA THR A 244 -2.51 19.13 -24.63
C THR A 244 -3.94 18.85 -24.17
N PRO A 245 -4.13 17.94 -23.20
CA PRO A 245 -5.46 17.60 -22.69
C PRO A 245 -6.04 18.77 -21.89
N ILE A 246 -7.32 19.06 -22.12
CA ILE A 246 -8.10 20.02 -21.34
C ILE A 246 -8.99 19.22 -20.39
N TRP A 247 -8.88 19.49 -19.09
CA TRP A 247 -9.70 18.88 -18.06
C TRP A 247 -10.79 19.85 -17.67
N ILE A 248 -12.05 19.41 -17.73
CA ILE A 248 -13.22 20.17 -17.28
C ILE A 248 -13.78 19.46 -16.06
N VAL A 249 -14.03 20.21 -14.99
CA VAL A 249 -14.56 19.69 -13.72
C VAL A 249 -15.66 20.58 -13.18
N ARG A 250 -16.66 19.94 -12.58
CA ARG A 250 -17.74 20.55 -11.80
C ARG A 250 -17.58 20.16 -10.34
N CYS A 251 -17.61 21.15 -9.46
CA CYS A 251 -17.62 20.99 -8.02
C CYS A 251 -19.07 20.98 -7.53
N GLU A 252 -19.47 19.92 -6.85
CA GLU A 252 -20.76 19.83 -6.16
C GLU A 252 -20.56 19.73 -4.65
N VAL A 253 -21.34 20.50 -3.89
CA VAL A 253 -21.34 20.45 -2.43
C VAL A 253 -22.78 20.26 -1.98
N ASP A 254 -23.05 19.15 -1.30
CA ASP A 254 -24.39 18.73 -0.87
C ASP A 254 -25.44 18.69 -2.01
N GLY A 255 -25.02 18.24 -3.20
CA GLY A 255 -25.88 18.12 -4.39
C GLY A 255 -26.10 19.42 -5.17
N GLU A 256 -25.53 20.54 -4.74
CA GLU A 256 -25.56 21.81 -5.46
C GLU A 256 -24.24 22.09 -6.17
N VAL A 257 -24.29 22.71 -7.35
CA VAL A 257 -23.08 23.10 -8.09
C VAL A 257 -22.47 24.36 -7.49
N TYR A 258 -21.24 24.26 -6.98
CA TYR A 258 -20.50 25.36 -6.36
C TYR A 258 -19.51 26.05 -7.29
N GLY A 259 -19.00 25.35 -8.29
CA GLY A 259 -18.09 25.94 -9.27
C GLY A 259 -17.78 25.02 -10.43
N ARG A 260 -17.31 25.60 -11.52
CA ARG A 260 -16.82 24.89 -12.71
C ARG A 260 -15.40 25.37 -13.01
N GLY A 261 -14.58 24.48 -13.54
CA GLY A 261 -13.19 24.80 -13.78
C GLY A 261 -12.62 24.01 -14.92
N GLN A 262 -11.70 24.65 -15.65
CA GLN A 262 -10.98 24.04 -16.75
C GLN A 262 -9.48 24.24 -16.59
N GLY A 263 -8.67 23.31 -17.09
CA GLY A 263 -7.22 23.50 -17.12
C GLY A 263 -6.46 22.35 -17.76
N GLY A 264 -5.19 22.59 -18.08
CA GLY A 264 -4.29 21.59 -18.68
C GLY A 264 -3.96 20.40 -17.74
N THR A 265 -4.34 20.48 -16.47
CA THR A 265 -4.24 19.38 -15.50
C THR A 265 -5.50 19.30 -14.65
N LYS A 266 -5.82 18.11 -14.12
CA LYS A 266 -6.93 17.94 -13.15
C LYS A 266 -6.79 18.87 -11.94
N LYS A 267 -5.55 19.16 -11.50
CA LYS A 267 -5.28 20.07 -10.37
C LYS A 267 -5.60 21.53 -10.71
N ALA A 268 -5.22 21.98 -11.90
CA ALA A 268 -5.54 23.33 -12.38
C ALA A 268 -7.06 23.52 -12.54
N ALA A 269 -7.74 22.54 -13.15
CA ALA A 269 -9.19 22.55 -13.30
C ALA A 269 -9.92 22.62 -11.94
N ARG A 270 -9.50 21.82 -10.95
CA ARG A 270 -10.05 21.90 -9.58
C ARG A 270 -9.77 23.23 -8.90
N ASN A 271 -8.58 23.80 -9.09
CA ASN A 271 -8.24 25.09 -8.48
C ASN A 271 -9.11 26.22 -9.02
N GLU A 272 -9.47 26.18 -10.31
CA GLU A 272 -10.38 27.15 -10.91
C GLU A 272 -11.82 26.96 -10.41
N ALA A 273 -12.31 25.72 -10.37
CA ALA A 273 -13.63 25.41 -9.80
C ALA A 273 -13.73 25.78 -8.32
N ALA A 274 -12.66 25.60 -7.54
CA ALA A 274 -12.60 26.02 -6.14
C ALA A 274 -12.60 27.55 -5.97
N LYS A 275 -12.02 28.30 -6.92
CA LYS A 275 -12.06 29.76 -6.92
C LYS A 275 -13.50 30.27 -7.08
N GLU A 276 -14.26 29.69 -8.00
CA GLU A 276 -15.69 29.99 -8.13
C GLU A 276 -16.47 29.59 -6.87
N GLY A 277 -16.17 28.41 -6.31
CA GLY A 277 -16.78 27.93 -5.07
C GLY A 277 -16.57 28.87 -3.89
N LEU A 278 -15.36 29.41 -3.71
CA LEU A 278 -15.06 30.39 -2.66
C LEU A 278 -15.87 31.68 -2.81
N LYS A 279 -15.99 32.19 -4.05
CA LYS A 279 -16.83 33.34 -4.35
C LYS A 279 -18.30 33.08 -4.00
N LYS A 280 -18.81 31.88 -4.34
CA LYS A 280 -20.18 31.47 -3.99
C LYS A 280 -20.39 31.38 -2.47
N MET A 281 -19.33 31.07 -1.71
CA MET A 281 -19.32 31.08 -0.24
C MET A 281 -19.10 32.48 0.37
N GLY A 282 -19.02 33.54 -0.44
CA GLY A 282 -18.78 34.91 0.03
C GLY A 282 -17.34 35.20 0.45
N ILE A 283 -16.38 34.38 0.01
CA ILE A 283 -14.96 34.52 0.32
C ILE A 283 -14.25 35.06 -0.92
N GLU A 284 -13.74 36.29 -0.84
CA GLU A 284 -12.93 36.88 -1.91
C GLU A 284 -11.52 36.30 -1.93
N VAL A 285 -11.06 35.93 -3.13
CA VAL A 285 -9.76 35.30 -3.44
C VAL A 285 -9.24 35.74 -4.80
#